data_AF-A0A2R7ML82-F1
#
_entry.id   AF-A0A2R7ML82-F1
#
_cell.length_a   1.000
_cell.length_b   1.000
_cell.length_c   1.000
_cell.angle_alpha   90.00
_cell.angle_beta   90.00
_cell.angle_gamma   90.00
#
_symmetry.space_group_name_H-M   'P 1'
#
loop_
_entity.id
_entity.type
_entity.pdbx_description
1 polymer ?
#
loop_
_entity_poly.entity_id
_entity_poly.type
_entity_poly.pdbx_seq_one_letter_code
_entity_poly.pdbx_strand_id
1 'polypeptide(L)'
;MAIIARRHDVAVVYDTKSSDMRVEVETMSRMNPSPRLAPQRYEDVTAAAALLVKDVNTGNAVHFDQPMMNDAAADAVRRTTGPNAWALGRPPKKDQADISPLEAWALALRYYDENPAYEMMRPIIAY
;
A
#
# COMPACT_ATOMS: atom_id res chain seq x y z
N MET A 1 -11.45 7.33 -0.14
CA MET A 1 -10.04 7.39 -0.58
C MET A 1 -9.65 8.76 -1.15
N ALA A 2 -10.27 9.23 -2.25
CA ALA A 2 -9.88 10.49 -2.90
C ALA A 2 -9.89 11.74 -1.99
N ILE A 3 -10.87 11.88 -1.09
CA ILE A 3 -10.95 13.02 -0.16
C ILE A 3 -9.81 13.00 0.87
N ILE A 4 -9.48 11.82 1.42
CA ILE A 4 -8.40 11.66 2.41
C ILE A 4 -7.05 11.92 1.75
N ALA A 5 -6.81 11.34 0.57
CA ALA A 5 -5.59 11.55 -0.19
C ALA A 5 -5.34 13.05 -0.47
N ARG A 6 -6.38 13.78 -0.89
CA ARG A 6 -6.31 15.23 -1.10
C ARG A 6 -6.02 16.01 0.17
N ARG A 7 -6.65 15.63 1.29
CA ARG A 7 -6.45 16.30 2.58
C ARG A 7 -4.99 16.24 3.04
N HIS A 8 -4.29 15.17 2.70
CA HIS A 8 -2.89 14.94 3.08
C HIS A 8 -1.89 15.17 1.93
N ASP A 9 -2.34 15.65 0.77
CA ASP A 9 -1.53 15.81 -0.45
C ASP A 9 -0.70 14.57 -0.82
N VAL A 10 -1.29 13.38 -0.64
CA VAL A 10 -0.66 12.09 -0.95
C VAL A 10 -1.30 11.43 -2.17
N ALA A 11 -0.54 10.57 -2.84
CA ALA A 11 -1.05 9.76 -3.94
C ALA A 11 -1.89 8.57 -3.44
N VAL A 12 -2.86 8.16 -4.25
CA VAL A 12 -3.55 6.88 -4.10
C VAL A 12 -2.74 5.81 -4.82
N VAL A 13 -2.16 4.91 -4.04
CA VAL A 13 -1.35 3.79 -4.52
C VAL A 13 -2.25 2.57 -4.75
N TYR A 14 -2.06 1.84 -5.85
CA TYR A 14 -2.89 0.67 -6.18
C TYR A 14 -2.15 -0.37 -7.04
N ASP A 15 -2.50 -1.65 -6.88
CA ASP A 15 -2.02 -2.73 -7.75
C ASP A 15 -2.73 -2.71 -9.12
N THR A 16 -1.94 -2.65 -10.19
CA THR A 16 -2.43 -2.64 -11.57
C THR A 16 -2.99 -3.97 -12.05
N LYS A 17 -2.70 -5.08 -11.36
CA LYS A 17 -3.20 -6.43 -11.74
C LYS A 17 -4.58 -6.76 -11.17
N SER A 18 -5.04 -6.02 -10.16
CA SER A 18 -6.40 -6.18 -9.62
C SER A 18 -7.44 -5.64 -10.61
N SER A 19 -8.35 -6.50 -11.07
CA SER A 19 -9.48 -6.11 -11.93
C SER A 19 -10.38 -5.08 -11.26
N ASP A 20 -10.66 -5.30 -9.97
CA ASP A 20 -11.58 -4.50 -9.20
C ASP A 20 -10.99 -3.11 -8.99
N MET A 21 -9.69 -3.02 -8.73
CA MET A 21 -9.04 -1.73 -8.60
C MET A 21 -8.99 -0.92 -9.88
N ARG A 22 -8.97 -1.56 -11.05
CA ARG A 22 -9.00 -0.82 -12.32
C ARG A 22 -10.31 -0.07 -12.52
N VAL A 23 -11.43 -0.63 -12.07
CA VAL A 23 -12.76 0.03 -12.14
C VAL A 23 -12.80 1.26 -11.23
N GLU A 24 -12.31 1.12 -10.01
CA GLU A 24 -12.26 2.22 -9.04
C GLU A 24 -11.31 3.34 -9.48
N VAL A 25 -10.16 2.97 -10.06
CA VAL A 25 -9.18 3.91 -10.61
C VAL A 25 -9.74 4.66 -11.81
N GLU A 26 -10.47 3.99 -12.70
CA GLU A 26 -11.14 4.65 -13.81
C GLU A 26 -12.14 5.70 -13.29
N THR A 27 -12.94 5.32 -12.30
CA THR A 27 -13.89 6.23 -11.63
C THR A 27 -13.16 7.42 -11.01
N MET A 28 -12.07 7.18 -10.28
CA MET A 28 -11.25 8.23 -9.66
C MET A 28 -10.61 9.16 -10.68
N SER A 29 -10.11 8.63 -11.81
CA SER A 29 -9.45 9.41 -12.84
C SER A 29 -10.39 10.45 -13.48
N ARG A 30 -11.69 10.15 -13.52
CA ARG A 30 -12.76 11.02 -14.05
C ARG A 30 -13.28 12.03 -13.04
N MET A 31 -12.86 11.97 -11.77
CA MET A 31 -13.30 12.94 -10.75
C MET A 31 -12.72 14.34 -11.02
N ASN A 32 -13.41 15.38 -10.54
CA ASN A 32 -12.91 16.75 -10.56
C ASN A 32 -12.85 17.37 -9.14
N PRO A 33 -11.67 17.77 -8.64
CA PRO A 33 -10.34 17.50 -9.22
C PRO A 33 -10.05 16.00 -9.24
N SER A 34 -9.08 15.54 -10.03
CA SER A 34 -8.66 14.12 -10.03
C SER A 34 -7.60 13.90 -8.93
N PRO A 35 -7.66 12.82 -8.13
CA PRO A 35 -6.60 12.53 -7.18
C PRO A 35 -5.31 12.13 -7.91
N ARG A 36 -4.16 12.34 -7.26
CA ARG A 36 -2.89 11.77 -7.74
C ARG A 36 -2.95 10.25 -7.61
N LEU A 37 -2.66 9.54 -8.70
CA LEU A 37 -2.66 8.08 -8.76
C LEU A 37 -1.24 7.55 -8.94
N ALA A 38 -0.88 6.48 -8.22
CA ALA A 38 0.44 5.85 -8.25
C ALA A 38 0.31 4.34 -8.54
N PRO A 39 0.23 3.93 -9.81
CA PRO A 39 0.11 2.51 -10.18
C PRO A 39 1.32 1.70 -9.72
N GLN A 40 1.07 0.51 -9.19
CA GLN A 40 2.09 -0.46 -8.76
C GLN A 40 2.05 -1.69 -9.66
N ARG A 41 3.21 -2.12 -10.12
CA ARG A 41 3.41 -3.32 -10.93
C ARG A 41 3.51 -4.55 -10.02
N TYR A 42 3.63 -5.71 -10.65
CA TYR A 42 3.77 -6.96 -9.90
C TYR A 42 5.06 -7.00 -9.05
N GLU A 43 6.19 -6.53 -9.60
CA GLU A 43 7.47 -6.48 -8.88
C GLU A 43 7.37 -5.60 -7.63
N ASP A 44 6.70 -4.45 -7.76
CA ASP A 44 6.38 -3.51 -6.70
C ASP A 44 5.61 -4.15 -5.54
N VAL A 45 4.62 -5.01 -5.85
CA VAL A 45 3.84 -5.76 -4.85
C VAL A 45 4.72 -6.76 -4.09
N THR A 46 5.60 -7.48 -4.79
CA THR A 46 6.50 -8.46 -4.14
C THR A 46 7.52 -7.79 -3.23
N ALA A 47 8.08 -6.64 -3.67
CA ALA A 47 9.01 -5.85 -2.86
C ALA A 47 8.30 -5.25 -1.64
N ALA A 48 7.10 -4.69 -1.81
CA ALA A 48 6.28 -4.16 -0.73
C ALA A 48 5.95 -5.21 0.33
N ALA A 49 5.58 -6.43 -0.09
CA ALA A 49 5.31 -7.54 0.84
C ALA A 49 6.53 -7.89 1.69
N ALA A 50 7.72 -7.96 1.07
CA ALA A 50 8.96 -8.24 1.79
C ALA A 50 9.35 -7.10 2.75
N LEU A 51 9.19 -5.85 2.32
CA LEU A 51 9.46 -4.67 3.14
C LEU A 51 8.57 -4.65 4.39
N LEU A 52 7.26 -4.83 4.24
CA LEU A 52 6.34 -4.81 5.38
C LEU A 52 6.67 -5.92 6.39
N VAL A 53 6.94 -7.14 5.93
CA VAL A 53 7.31 -8.25 6.83
C VAL A 53 8.61 -7.96 7.57
N LYS A 54 9.62 -7.39 6.88
CA LYS A 54 10.86 -6.96 7.53
C LYS A 54 10.56 -5.91 8.62
N ASP A 55 9.81 -4.88 8.29
CA ASP A 55 9.56 -3.75 9.19
C ASP A 55 8.68 -4.10 10.38
N VAL A 56 7.73 -5.03 10.22
CA VAL A 56 6.99 -5.62 11.34
C VAL A 56 7.94 -6.39 12.26
N ASN A 57 8.82 -7.23 11.70
CA ASN A 57 9.76 -8.03 12.49
C ASN A 57 10.81 -7.19 13.22
N THR A 58 11.19 -6.03 12.68
CA THR A 58 12.14 -5.11 13.32
C THR A 58 11.47 -4.08 14.23
N GLY A 59 10.14 -4.10 14.35
CA GLY A 59 9.38 -3.12 15.15
C GLY A 59 9.34 -1.72 14.54
N ASN A 60 9.61 -1.59 13.23
CA ASN A 60 9.55 -0.32 12.49
C ASN A 60 8.16 -0.04 11.89
N ALA A 61 7.25 -1.01 11.92
CA ALA A 61 5.87 -0.88 11.43
C ALA A 61 4.86 -1.04 12.57
N VAL A 62 3.95 -0.08 12.71
CA VAL A 62 2.88 -0.07 13.72
C VAL A 62 1.55 0.26 13.03
N HIS A 63 0.49 -0.46 13.37
CA HIS A 63 -0.89 -0.12 12.99
C HIS A 63 -1.74 0.16 14.26
N PHE A 64 -2.87 0.83 14.08
CA PHE A 64 -3.70 1.36 15.18
C PHE A 64 -4.78 0.39 15.69
N ASP A 65 -4.45 -0.91 15.84
CA ASP A 65 -5.35 -1.94 16.39
C ASP A 65 -6.76 -1.97 15.77
N GLN A 66 -6.85 -1.72 14.46
CA GLN A 66 -8.11 -1.72 13.72
C GLN A 66 -8.54 -3.17 13.48
N PRO A 67 -9.78 -3.59 13.82
CA PRO A 67 -10.20 -4.99 13.72
C PRO A 67 -9.92 -5.63 12.35
N MET A 68 -10.24 -4.92 11.26
CA MET A 68 -9.98 -5.42 9.90
C MET A 68 -8.49 -5.62 9.59
N MET A 69 -7.61 -4.78 10.15
CA MET A 69 -6.16 -4.95 9.98
C MET A 69 -5.65 -6.12 10.81
N ASN A 70 -6.18 -6.30 12.02
CA ASN A 70 -5.85 -7.43 12.89
C ASN A 70 -6.23 -8.76 12.23
N ASP A 71 -7.45 -8.84 11.69
CA ASP A 71 -7.94 -10.02 10.98
C ASP A 71 -7.10 -10.31 9.74
N ALA A 72 -6.79 -9.27 8.95
CA ALA A 72 -5.92 -9.40 7.77
C ALA A 72 -4.52 -9.90 8.14
N ALA A 73 -3.93 -9.37 9.22
CA ALA A 73 -2.61 -9.79 9.71
C ALA A 73 -2.62 -11.23 10.26
N ALA A 74 -3.72 -11.66 10.89
CA ALA A 74 -3.87 -13.02 11.40
C ALA A 74 -4.06 -14.07 10.29
N ASP A 75 -4.71 -13.69 9.18
CA ASP A 75 -5.00 -14.60 8.07
C ASP A 75 -3.95 -14.57 6.95
N ALA A 76 -3.16 -13.51 6.82
CA ALA A 76 -2.22 -13.40 5.72
C ALA A 76 -1.15 -14.51 5.74
N VAL A 77 -0.92 -15.10 4.56
CA VAL A 77 0.13 -16.11 4.35
C VAL A 77 1.09 -15.68 3.26
N ARG A 78 2.29 -16.25 3.28
CA ARG A 78 3.22 -16.17 2.15
C ARG A 78 2.69 -17.00 0.99
N ARG A 79 2.45 -16.34 -0.15
CA ARG A 79 2.00 -16.98 -1.40
C ARG A 79 3.11 -16.92 -2.44
N THR A 80 3.45 -18.07 -3.02
CA THR A 80 4.34 -18.13 -4.18
C THR A 80 3.65 -17.54 -5.40
N THR A 81 4.32 -16.60 -6.06
CA THR A 81 3.78 -15.88 -7.22
C THR A 81 4.70 -15.95 -8.45
N GLY A 82 5.89 -16.52 -8.30
CA GLY A 82 6.82 -16.87 -9.39
C GLY A 82 7.91 -17.81 -8.90
N PRO A 83 8.87 -18.21 -9.76
CA PRO A 83 9.91 -19.20 -9.41
C PRO A 83 10.73 -18.83 -8.17
N ASN A 84 11.03 -17.53 -8.01
CA ASN A 84 11.82 -16.99 -6.90
C ASN A 84 11.11 -15.81 -6.20
N ALA A 85 9.81 -15.65 -6.42
CA ALA A 85 9.04 -14.50 -5.95
C ALA A 85 7.84 -14.93 -5.10
N TRP A 86 7.53 -14.12 -4.09
CA TRP A 86 6.37 -14.31 -3.24
C TRP A 86 5.72 -12.97 -2.93
N ALA A 87 4.45 -13.03 -2.56
CA ALA A 87 3.68 -11.90 -2.07
C ALA A 87 2.83 -12.34 -0.88
N LEU A 88 2.18 -11.37 -0.23
CA LEU A 88 1.09 -11.67 0.69
C LEU A 88 -0.05 -12.35 -0.09
N GLY A 89 -0.77 -13.22 0.59
CA GLY A 89 -1.85 -13.99 0.00
C GLY A 89 -2.81 -14.53 1.05
N ARG A 90 -3.98 -14.94 0.57
CA ARG A 90 -5.03 -15.53 1.41
C ARG A 90 -4.74 -17.02 1.66
N PRO A 91 -5.15 -17.57 2.81
CA PRO A 91 -5.05 -19.01 3.06
C PRO A 91 -5.88 -19.79 2.04
N PRO A 92 -5.36 -20.89 1.46
CA PRO A 92 -6.07 -21.68 0.44
C PRO A 92 -7.41 -22.29 0.88
N LYS A 93 -7.70 -22.30 2.19
CA LYS A 93 -8.93 -22.88 2.78
C LYS A 93 -9.85 -21.84 3.40
N LYS A 94 -9.55 -20.54 3.23
CA LYS A 94 -10.33 -19.43 3.76
C LYS A 94 -10.62 -18.43 2.64
N ASP A 95 -11.53 -18.79 1.74
CA ASP A 95 -11.86 -17.95 0.58
C ASP A 95 -12.46 -16.59 0.96
N GLN A 96 -13.03 -16.48 2.16
CA GLN A 96 -13.61 -15.26 2.72
C GLN A 96 -12.59 -14.41 3.50
N ALA A 97 -11.35 -14.86 3.68
CA ALA A 97 -10.33 -14.05 4.32
C ALA A 97 -10.08 -12.79 3.47
N ASP A 98 -10.17 -11.61 4.07
CA ASP A 98 -9.84 -10.35 3.42
C ASP A 98 -8.49 -9.86 3.94
N ILE A 99 -7.50 -9.85 3.06
CA ILE A 99 -6.15 -9.34 3.37
C ILE A 99 -5.86 -8.01 2.68
N SER A 100 -6.83 -7.44 1.97
CA SER A 100 -6.65 -6.18 1.24
C SER A 100 -6.13 -5.03 2.11
N PRO A 101 -6.53 -4.89 3.40
CA PRO A 101 -5.93 -3.88 4.28
C PRO A 101 -4.42 -4.01 4.42
N LEU A 102 -3.91 -5.24 4.55
CA LEU A 102 -2.49 -5.53 4.73
C LEU A 102 -1.70 -5.30 3.43
N GLU A 103 -2.26 -5.71 2.28
CA GLU A 103 -1.67 -5.43 0.97
C GLU A 103 -1.61 -3.92 0.68
N ALA A 104 -2.67 -3.19 1.03
CA ALA A 104 -2.70 -1.74 0.89
C ALA A 104 -1.65 -1.06 1.78
N TRP A 105 -1.45 -1.54 3.02
CA TRP A 105 -0.40 -1.03 3.89
C TRP A 105 1.00 -1.29 3.33
N ALA A 106 1.25 -2.50 2.83
CA ALA A 106 2.54 -2.84 2.22
C ALA A 106 2.88 -1.89 1.06
N LEU A 107 1.92 -1.65 0.15
CA LEU A 107 2.12 -0.75 -0.98
C LEU A 107 2.32 0.70 -0.55
N ALA A 108 1.54 1.16 0.43
CA ALA A 108 1.66 2.50 0.97
C ALA A 108 3.03 2.74 1.64
N LEU A 109 3.50 1.77 2.44
CA LEU A 109 4.81 1.84 3.11
C LEU A 109 5.94 1.95 2.08
N ARG A 110 5.96 1.07 1.07
CA ARG A 110 7.00 1.13 0.04
C ARG A 110 6.96 2.45 -0.74
N TYR A 111 5.77 2.89 -1.14
CA TYR A 111 5.64 4.16 -1.87
C TYR A 111 6.13 5.34 -1.03
N TYR A 112 5.83 5.35 0.27
CA TYR A 112 6.29 6.38 1.21
C TYR A 112 7.82 6.45 1.28
N ASP A 113 8.49 5.31 1.43
CA ASP A 113 9.96 5.24 1.48
C ASP A 113 10.63 5.72 0.18
N GLU A 114 10.01 5.43 -0.97
CA GLU A 114 10.53 5.84 -2.28
C GLU A 114 10.20 7.30 -2.63
N ASN A 115 9.25 7.92 -1.93
CA ASN A 115 8.77 9.28 -2.20
C ASN A 115 8.76 10.11 -0.92
N PRO A 116 9.92 10.34 -0.28
CA PRO A 116 9.99 11.16 0.92
C PRO A 116 9.45 12.56 0.62
N ALA A 117 8.64 13.09 1.54
CA ALA A 117 8.19 14.47 1.44
C ALA A 117 9.41 15.38 1.39
N TYR A 118 9.46 16.28 0.40
CA TYR A 118 10.53 17.27 0.32
C TYR A 118 10.40 18.19 1.52
N GLU A 119 11.25 18.04 2.54
CA GLU A 119 11.40 19.08 3.55
C GLU A 119 11.86 20.34 2.83
N MET A 120 11.04 21.38 2.84
CA MET A 120 11.48 22.71 2.43
C MET A 120 12.67 23.08 3.31
N MET A 121 13.89 22.94 2.79
CA MET A 121 15.08 23.52 3.39
C MET A 121 14.81 25.01 3.58
N ARG A 122 14.54 25.42 4.82
CA ARG A 122 14.50 26.84 5.15
C ARG A 122 15.91 27.37 4.94
N PRO A 123 16.12 28.43 4.12
CA PRO A 123 17.43 29.03 4.02
C PRO A 123 17.87 29.48 5.41
N ILE A 124 19.07 29.04 5.83
CA ILE A 124 19.68 29.36 7.13
C ILE A 124 20.06 30.85 7.22
N ILE A 125 19.92 31.61 6.14
CA ILE A 125 20.30 33.02 6.10
C ILE A 125 19.12 33.87 6.57
N ALA A 126 19.14 34.21 7.85
CA ALA A 126 18.48 35.40 8.37
C ALA A 126 19.30 36.62 7.94
N TYR A 127 18.65 37.58 7.26
CA TYR A 127 19.19 38.93 7.05
C TYR A 127 18.98 39.79 8.30
#